data_AF-A0A7C4FCK6-F1
#
_entry.id   AF-A0A7C4FCK6-F1
#
_cell.length_a   1.000
_cell.length_b   1.000
_cell.length_c   1.000
_cell.angle_alpha   90.00
_cell.angle_beta   90.00
_cell.angle_gamma   90.00
#
_symmetry.space_group_name_H-M   'P 1'
#
loop_
_entity.id
_entity.type
_entity.pdbx_description
1 polymer ?
#
loop_
_entity_poly.entity_id
_entity_poly.type
_entity_poly.pdbx_seq_one_letter_code
_entity_poly.pdbx_strand_id
1 'polypeptide(L)' 'MAFPEVLQVEVTNECNLSCVMCIRRTWRNQSFAHMDPALFRRIFDEAAGRARRAALYGFGEP' A
#
# COMPACT_ATOMS: atom_id res chain seq x y z
N MET A 1 16.31 17.35 1.44
CA MET A 1 16.07 15.90 1.62
C MET A 1 16.01 15.25 0.24
N ALA A 2 16.67 14.11 0.04
CA ALA A 2 16.61 13.36 -1.23
C ALA A 2 15.31 12.54 -1.33
N PHE A 3 14.88 12.22 -2.55
CA PHE A 3 13.72 11.36 -2.77
C PHE A 3 14.05 9.90 -2.39
N PRO A 4 13.11 9.13 -1.80
CA PRO A 4 13.38 7.74 -1.41
C PRO A 4 13.61 6.84 -2.63
N GLU A 5 14.54 5.89 -2.52
CA GLU A 5 14.79 4.92 -3.60
C GLU A 5 13.63 3.93 -3.80
N VAL A 6 12.92 3.59 -2.72
CA VAL A 6 11.81 2.63 -2.73
C VAL A 6 10.56 3.31 -2.21
N LEU A 7 9.50 3.28 -3.03
CA LEU A 7 8.17 3.73 -2.67
C LEU A 7 7.30 2.50 -2.35
N GLN A 8 6.88 2.34 -1.10
CA GLN A 8 5.90 1.32 -0.71
C GLN A 8 4.51 1.94 -0.65
N VAL A 9 3.54 1.31 -1.30
CA VAL A 9 2.14 1.78 -1.37
C VAL A 9 1.21 0.62 -1.06
N GLU A 10 0.41 0.74 0.01
CA GLU A 10 -0.66 -0.21 0.31
C GLU A 10 -1.90 0.14 -0.52
N VAL A 11 -2.06 -0.52 -1.67
CA VAL A 11 -3.17 -0.29 -2.61
C VAL A 11 -4.50 -0.86 -2.13
N THR A 12 -4.44 -1.82 -1.21
CA THR A 12 -5.58 -2.37 -0.49
C THR A 12 -5.09 -2.96 0.83
N ASN A 13 -5.95 -2.96 1.84
CA ASN A 13 -5.73 -3.68 3.10
C ASN A 13 -6.64 -4.93 3.20
N GLU A 14 -7.38 -5.26 2.14
CA GLU A 14 -8.14 -6.50 2.00
C GLU A 14 -7.20 -7.64 1.58
N CYS A 15 -7.36 -8.82 2.18
CA CYS A 15 -6.58 -10.00 1.84
C CYS A 15 -7.44 -11.25 2.07
N ASN A 16 -7.31 -12.23 1.17
CA ASN A 16 -8.02 -13.51 1.16
C ASN A 16 -7.57 -14.48 2.26
N LEU A 17 -6.49 -14.17 3.00
CA LEU A 17 -5.99 -14.96 4.12
C LEU A 17 -6.25 -14.28 5.47
N SER A 18 -6.30 -15.12 6.51
CA SER A 18 -6.43 -14.69 7.92
C SER A 18 -5.31 -15.31 8.77
N CYS A 19 -4.06 -15.02 8.41
CA CYS A 19 -2.89 -15.66 9.01
C CYS A 19 -2.80 -15.37 10.53
N VAL A 20 -2.40 -16.36 11.33
CA VAL A 20 -2.35 -16.25 12.81
C VAL A 20 -1.38 -15.18 13.32
N MET A 21 -0.33 -14.91 12.56
CA MET A 21 0.70 -13.91 12.86
C MET A 21 0.40 -12.52 12.26
N CYS A 22 -0.71 -12.33 11.56
CA CYS A 22 -0.99 -11.08 10.87
C CYS A 22 -1.37 -9.95 11.83
N ILE A 23 -0.78 -8.76 11.65
CA ILE A 23 -1.08 -7.58 12.47
C ILE A 23 -2.54 -7.12 12.34
N ARG A 24 -3.23 -7.44 11.23
CA ARG A 24 -4.67 -7.11 11.03
C ARG A 24 -5.56 -7.63 12.16
N ARG A 25 -5.11 -8.65 12.90
CA ARG A 25 -5.81 -9.19 14.08
C ARG A 25 -5.86 -8.22 15.27
N THR A 26 -5.01 -7.19 15.29
CA THR A 26 -4.98 -6.18 16.37
C THR A 26 -5.78 -4.93 16.02
N TRP A 27 -6.24 -4.80 14.77
CA TRP A 27 -7.03 -3.66 14.33
C TRP A 27 -8.44 -3.72 14.93
N ARG A 28 -8.88 -2.63 15.56
CA ARG A 28 -10.20 -2.58 16.21
C ARG A 28 -11.25 -1.88 15.37
N ASN A 29 -10.87 -0.81 14.68
CA ASN A 29 -11.80 0.11 14.01
C ASN A 29 -11.34 0.45 12.57
N GLN A 30 -10.65 -0.47 11.89
CA GLN A 30 -10.23 -0.27 10.50
C GLN A 30 -11.17 -1.02 9.56
N SER A 31 -11.68 -0.33 8.54
CA SER A 31 -12.43 -0.93 7.45
C SER A 31 -11.49 -1.45 6.37
N PHE A 32 -11.86 -2.56 5.72
CA PHE A 32 -11.17 -2.98 4.50
C PHE A 32 -11.63 -2.16 3.30
N ALA A 33 -10.69 -1.75 2.46
CA ALA A 33 -10.94 -0.90 1.31
C ALA A 33 -9.80 -1.01 0.28
N HIS A 34 -10.14 -0.67 -0.95
CA HIS A 34 -9.19 -0.43 -2.03
C HIS A 34 -8.90 1.08 -2.15
N MET A 35 -7.67 1.40 -2.50
CA MET A 35 -7.25 2.77 -2.80
C MET A 35 -8.05 3.32 -3.99
N ASP A 36 -8.42 4.60 -3.90
CA ASP A 36 -9.02 5.32 -5.03
C ASP A 36 -8.05 5.30 -6.24
N PRO A 37 -8.48 4.82 -7.43
CA PRO A 37 -7.65 4.80 -8.63
C PRO A 37 -7.05 6.17 -9.02
N ALA A 38 -7.75 7.28 -8.75
CA ALA A 38 -7.24 8.62 -9.02
C ALA A 38 -6.08 8.98 -8.08
N LEU A 39 -6.15 8.57 -6.80
CA LEU A 39 -5.05 8.73 -5.86
C LEU A 39 -3.85 7.87 -6.26
N PHE A 40 -4.09 6.60 -6.63
CA PHE A 40 -3.05 5.72 -7.16
C PHE A 40 -2.31 6.38 -8.33
N ARG A 41 -3.07 6.88 -9.32
CA ARG A 41 -2.49 7.54 -10.50
C ARG A 41 -1.64 8.74 -10.11
N ARG A 42 -2.16 9.60 -9.23
CA ARG A 42 -1.47 10.80 -8.76
C ARG A 42 -0.15 10.47 -8.04
N ILE A 43 -0.14 9.47 -7.16
CA ILE A 43 1.08 9.04 -6.45
C ILE A 43 2.19 8.65 -7.44
N PHE A 44 1.85 7.85 -8.45
CA PHE A 44 2.83 7.37 -9.42
C PHE A 44 3.25 8.43 -10.44
N ASP A 45 2.38 9.38 -10.78
CA ASP A 45 2.75 10.52 -11.61
C ASP A 45 3.72 11.46 -10.87
N GLU A 46 3.51 11.71 -9.58
CA GLU A 46 4.42 12.55 -8.78
C GLU A 46 5.77 11.86 -8.46
N ALA A 47 5.78 10.52 -8.44
CA ALA A 47 6.97 9.70 -8.20
C ALA A 47 7.73 9.29 -9.47
N ALA A 48 7.15 9.52 -10.66
CA ALA A 48 7.70 9.09 -11.93
C ALA A 48 9.13 9.62 -12.15
N GLY A 49 10.06 8.71 -12.43
CA GLY A 49 11.48 9.03 -12.63
C GLY A 49 12.25 9.43 -11.35
N ARG A 50 11.62 9.33 -10.16
CA ARG A 50 12.24 9.72 -8.88
C ARG A 50 12.54 8.53 -7.97
N ALA A 51 11.64 7.54 -7.92
CA ALA A 51 11.88 6.28 -7.21
C ALA A 51 12.47 5.22 -8.14
N ARG A 52 13.41 4.41 -7.63
CA ARG A 52 14.00 3.26 -8.34
C ARG A 52 13.06 2.06 -8.34
N ARG A 53 12.26 1.88 -7.29
CA ARG A 53 11.33 0.76 -7.14
C ARG A 53 10.01 1.22 -6.51
N ALA A 54 8.91 0.68 -7.02
CA ALA A 54 7.62 0.72 -6.37
C ALA A 54 7.26 -0.67 -5.84
N ALA A 55 6.80 -0.76 -4.59
CA ALA A 55 6.27 -1.98 -3.99
C ALA A 55 4.80 -1.75 -3.63
N LEU A 56 3.90 -2.42 -4.34
CA LEU A 56 2.47 -2.40 -4.05
C LEU A 56 2.22 -3.44 -2.95
N TYR A 57 2.49 -3.07 -1.71
CA TYR A 57 2.49 -4.01 -0.59
C TYR A 57 2.13 -3.32 0.73
N GLY A 58 1.41 -4.06 1.58
CA GLY A 58 1.03 -3.65 2.92
C GLY A 58 0.58 -4.88 3.70
N PHE A 59 -0.61 -4.82 4.29
CA PHE A 59 -1.23 -5.93 5.00
C PHE A 59 -2.41 -6.56 4.24
N GLY A 60 -2.81 -5.97 3.11
CA GLY A 60 -3.68 -6.59 2.10
C GLY A 60 -2.93 -7.43 1.07
N GLU A 61 -3.68 -8.17 0.26
CA GLU A 61 -3.20 -8.92 -0.90
C GLU A 61 -3.43 -8.04 -2.15
N PRO A 62 -2.37 -7.65 -2.86
CA PRO A 62 -2.47 -6.83 -4.08
C PRO A 62 -3.20 -7.49 -5.24
#